data_AF-A0A847FV93-F1
#
_entry.id   AF-A0A847FV93-F1
#
_cell.length_a   1.000
_cell.length_b   1.000
_cell.length_c   1.000
_cell.angle_alpha   90.00
_cell.angle_beta   90.00
_cell.angle_gamma   90.00
#
_symmetry.space_group_name_H-M   'P 1'
#
loop_
_entity.id
_entity.type
_entity.pdbx_description
1 polymer ?
#
loop_
_entity_poly.entity_id
_entity_poly.type
_entity_poly.pdbx_seq_one_letter_code
_entity_poly.pdbx_strand_id
1 'polypeptide(L)'
;FPALKAGALGYLLKDSGPEELVQAIRQVYRGECSLHPSIARRLLVELAAPGQQEAMSGILTNRELDVLRLVAQGWSNRDIAEGLGIGEATVRTHVSSILSKLNVGSRTQAALYALREGLASLSD
;
A
#
# COMPACT_ATOMS: atom_id res chain seq x y z
N PHE A 1 -0.05 10.41 5.84
CA PHE A 1 0.30 11.37 6.92
C PHE A 1 -0.94 11.98 7.60
N PRO A 2 -1.34 11.54 8.81
CA PRO A 2 -2.56 12.02 9.48
C PRO A 2 -2.57 13.52 9.80
N ALA A 3 -1.44 14.07 10.27
CA ALA A 3 -1.34 15.50 10.61
C ALA A 3 -1.53 16.41 9.38
N LEU A 4 -0.94 16.04 8.23
CA LEU A 4 -1.10 16.79 6.99
C LEU A 4 -2.52 16.65 6.41
N LYS A 5 -3.12 15.46 6.53
CA LYS A 5 -4.54 15.25 6.18
C LYS A 5 -5.50 16.04 7.09
N ALA A 6 -5.07 16.34 8.32
CA ALA A 6 -5.80 17.19 9.27
C ALA A 6 -5.53 18.69 9.09
N GLY A 7 -4.74 19.10 8.09
CA GLY A 7 -4.49 20.51 7.76
C GLY A 7 -3.22 21.12 8.36
N ALA A 8 -2.28 20.31 8.85
CA ALA A 8 -0.99 20.83 9.26
C ALA A 8 -0.23 21.45 8.07
N LEU A 9 0.34 22.64 8.28
CA LEU A 9 1.15 23.37 7.29
C LEU A 9 2.66 23.04 7.38
N GLY A 10 3.05 22.22 8.35
CA GLY A 10 4.44 21.80 8.49
C GLY A 10 4.63 20.41 9.05
N TYR A 11 5.76 19.78 8.71
CA TYR A 11 6.14 18.45 9.15
C TYR A 11 7.67 18.33 9.20
N LEU A 12 8.22 18.27 10.41
CA LEU A 12 9.64 18.09 10.67
C LEU A 12 9.91 16.71 11.28
N LEU A 13 11.17 16.27 11.20
CA LEU A 13 11.63 15.06 11.85
C LEU A 13 12.37 15.38 13.15
N LYS A 14 12.55 14.37 14.01
CA LYS A 14 13.19 14.55 15.33
C LYS A 14 14.68 14.86 15.25
N ASP A 15 15.30 14.52 14.12
CA ASP A 15 16.70 14.79 13.78
C ASP A 15 16.89 16.17 13.10
N SER A 16 15.81 16.91 12.83
CA SER A 16 15.90 18.31 12.37
C SER A 16 16.60 19.19 13.41
N GLY A 17 17.47 20.07 12.94
CA GLY A 17 18.22 20.98 13.80
C GLY A 17 17.33 22.05 14.47
N PRO A 18 17.78 22.64 15.59
CA PRO A 18 17.01 23.69 16.27
C PRO A 18 16.79 24.93 15.40
N GLU A 19 17.76 25.29 14.55
CA GLU A 19 17.62 26.40 13.60
C GLU A 19 16.54 26.12 12.55
N GLU A 20 16.48 24.87 12.06
CA GLU A 20 15.50 24.41 11.08
C GLU A 20 14.08 24.45 11.66
N LEU A 21 13.92 24.08 12.93
CA LEU A 21 12.64 24.21 13.64
C LEU A 21 12.19 25.66 13.75
N VAL A 22 13.08 26.56 14.16
CA VAL A 22 12.77 28.00 14.28
C VAL A 22 12.40 28.58 12.92
N GLN A 23 13.11 28.19 11.86
CA GLN A 23 12.80 28.60 10.50
C GLN A 23 11.42 28.11 10.05
N ALA A 24 11.09 26.84 10.30
CA ALA A 24 9.80 26.25 9.95
C ALA A 24 8.63 26.98 10.63
N ILE A 25 8.77 27.33 11.92
CA ILE A 25 7.76 28.10 12.65
C ILE A 25 7.53 29.47 11.98
N ARG A 26 8.61 30.16 11.61
CA ARG A 26 8.51 31.48 10.95
C ARG A 26 7.89 31.39 9.55
N GLN A 27 8.15 30.32 8.81
CA GLN A 27 7.54 30.07 7.50
C GLN A 27 6.04 29.84 7.62
N VAL A 28 5.62 28.96 8.53
CA VAL A 28 4.19 28.68 8.78
C VAL A 28 3.46 29.93 9.23
N TYR A 29 4.09 30.77 10.07
CA TYR A 29 3.51 32.05 10.48
C TYR A 29 3.26 33.01 9.29
N ARG A 30 4.04 32.92 8.22
CA ARG A 30 3.87 33.71 6.98
C ARG A 30 2.87 33.09 6.00
N GLY A 31 2.26 31.96 6.34
CA GLY A 31 1.36 31.22 5.46
C GLY A 31 2.08 30.31 4.46
N GLU A 32 3.39 30.08 4.65
CA GLU A 32 4.17 29.14 3.83
C GLU A 32 4.14 27.73 4.44
N CYS A 33 4.27 26.71 3.60
CA CYS A 33 4.40 25.32 4.06
C CYS A 33 5.87 24.97 4.34
N SER A 34 6.13 24.24 5.42
CA SER A 34 7.48 23.78 5.78
C SER A 34 7.53 22.26 5.98
N LEU A 35 8.08 21.54 5.02
CA LEU A 35 8.18 20.07 5.05
C LEU A 35 9.64 19.64 4.99
N HIS A 36 10.03 18.71 5.87
CA HIS A 36 11.33 18.05 5.76
C HIS A 36 11.45 17.34 4.39
N PRO A 37 12.59 17.42 3.68
CA PRO A 37 12.72 16.91 2.32
C PRO A 37 12.32 15.44 2.14
N SER A 38 12.66 14.58 3.11
CA SER A 38 12.28 13.15 3.06
C SER A 38 10.76 12.93 3.20
N ILE A 39 10.08 13.79 3.96
CA ILE A 39 8.61 13.75 4.11
C ILE A 39 7.96 14.28 2.84
N ALA A 40 8.45 15.39 2.30
CA ALA A 40 7.99 15.95 1.02
C ALA A 40 8.12 14.91 -0.11
N ARG A 41 9.25 14.21 -0.22
CA ARG A 41 9.44 13.13 -1.20
C ARG A 41 8.42 12.01 -1.04
N ARG A 42 8.20 11.53 0.19
CA ARG A 42 7.21 10.45 0.45
C ARG A 42 5.79 10.90 0.11
N LEU A 43 5.46 12.16 0.38
CA LEU A 43 4.16 12.72 0.10
C LEU A 43 3.93 12.91 -1.40
N LEU A 44 4.97 13.34 -2.14
CA LEU A 44 4.94 13.40 -3.59
C LEU A 44 4.80 12.01 -4.22
N VAL A 45 5.44 10.97 -3.67
CA VAL A 45 5.23 9.59 -4.11
C VAL A 45 3.79 9.12 -3.83
N GLU A 46 3.24 9.39 -2.65
CA GLU A 46 1.85 9.08 -2.27
C GLU A 46 0.83 9.82 -3.19
N LEU A 47 1.15 11.04 -3.63
CA LEU A 47 0.28 11.84 -4.51
C LEU A 47 0.45 11.51 -6.01
N ALA A 48 1.68 11.25 -6.47
CA ALA A 48 1.98 10.93 -7.87
C ALA A 48 1.50 9.53 -8.26
N ALA A 49 1.26 8.67 -7.28
CA ALA A 49 0.67 7.36 -7.47
C ALA A 49 -0.48 7.14 -6.49
N PRO A 50 -1.73 7.47 -6.86
CA PRO A 50 -2.92 7.19 -6.03
C PRO A 50 -3.20 5.70 -5.73
N GLY A 51 -2.23 4.78 -5.91
CA GLY A 51 -2.48 3.35 -5.79
C GLY A 51 -1.27 2.40 -5.74
N GLN A 52 -0.06 2.83 -5.33
CA GLN A 52 1.12 1.95 -5.47
C GLN A 52 1.55 1.23 -4.19
N GLN A 53 1.27 -0.08 -4.18
CA GLN A 53 2.25 -1.18 -4.09
C GLN A 53 3.24 -1.29 -2.90
N GLU A 54 3.80 -0.21 -2.35
CA GLU A 54 4.99 -0.30 -1.49
C GLU A 54 4.67 -0.56 -0.01
N ALA A 55 3.54 -0.09 0.52
CA ALA A 55 3.19 -0.35 1.92
C ALA A 55 2.77 -1.81 2.20
N MET A 56 2.31 -2.53 1.17
CA MET A 56 1.78 -3.90 1.28
C MET A 56 2.78 -4.99 0.88
N SER A 57 3.86 -4.62 0.20
CA SER A 57 4.97 -5.51 -0.19
C SER A 57 5.71 -6.14 1.01
N GLY A 58 5.42 -5.71 2.24
CA GLY A 58 5.91 -6.32 3.47
C GLY A 58 5.00 -7.39 4.09
N ILE A 59 3.71 -7.45 3.72
CA ILE A 59 2.75 -8.39 4.31
C ILE A 59 2.65 -9.66 3.46
N LEU A 60 2.53 -9.50 2.15
CA LEU A 60 2.43 -10.60 1.18
C LEU A 60 3.72 -10.72 0.37
N THR A 61 4.14 -11.96 0.12
CA THR A 61 5.24 -12.26 -0.81
C THR A 61 4.81 -11.98 -2.25
N ASN A 62 5.78 -11.82 -3.16
CA ASN A 62 5.50 -11.64 -4.59
C ASN A 62 4.58 -12.74 -5.13
N ARG A 63 4.79 -14.00 -4.69
CA ARG A 63 3.98 -15.13 -5.15
C ARG A 63 2.54 -15.08 -4.63
N GLU A 64 2.36 -14.63 -3.40
CA GLU A 64 1.03 -14.42 -2.82
C GLU A 64 0.30 -13.25 -3.49
N LEU A 65 1.01 -12.20 -3.90
CA LEU A 65 0.43 -11.10 -4.69
C LEU A 65 -0.04 -11.58 -6.06
N ASP A 66 0.75 -12.40 -6.76
CA ASP A 66 0.35 -12.97 -8.05
C ASP A 66 -0.93 -13.81 -7.91
N VAL A 67 -0.99 -14.67 -6.89
CA VAL A 67 -2.17 -15.49 -6.61
C VAL A 67 -3.37 -14.60 -6.25
N LEU A 68 -3.20 -13.59 -5.39
CA LEU A 68 -4.27 -12.67 -4.98
C LEU A 68 -4.87 -11.91 -6.16
N ARG A 69 -4.04 -11.50 -7.14
CA ARG A 69 -4.50 -10.84 -8.36
C ARG A 69 -5.42 -11.72 -9.20
N LEU A 70 -5.01 -12.97 -9.43
CA LEU A 70 -5.83 -13.93 -10.19
C LEU A 70 -7.11 -14.32 -9.43
N VAL A 71 -7.04 -14.38 -8.09
CA VAL A 71 -8.23 -14.55 -7.23
C VAL A 71 -9.21 -13.39 -7.43
N ALA A 72 -8.71 -12.15 -7.49
CA ALA A 72 -9.55 -10.97 -7.71
C ALA A 72 -10.18 -10.93 -9.11
N GLN A 73 -9.54 -11.56 -10.10
CA GLN A 73 -10.10 -11.77 -11.45
C GLN A 73 -11.10 -12.94 -11.52
N GLY A 74 -11.36 -13.63 -10.41
CA GLY A 74 -12.35 -14.71 -10.35
C GLY A 74 -11.87 -16.07 -10.86
N TRP A 75 -10.57 -16.24 -11.11
CA TRP A 75 -10.01 -17.52 -11.58
C TRP A 75 -10.23 -18.63 -10.55
N SER A 76 -10.34 -19.89 -10.97
CA SER A 76 -10.35 -21.01 -10.02
C SER A 76 -8.94 -21.39 -9.56
N ASN A 77 -8.78 -22.17 -8.49
CA ASN A 77 -7.46 -22.63 -8.06
C ASN A 77 -6.76 -23.48 -9.13
N ARG A 78 -7.53 -24.18 -9.97
CA ARG A 78 -7.01 -24.96 -11.09
C ARG A 78 -6.46 -24.04 -12.18
N ASP A 79 -7.21 -23.01 -12.57
CA ASP A 79 -6.77 -22.08 -13.61
C ASP A 79 -5.53 -21.29 -13.15
N ILE A 80 -5.49 -20.92 -11.86
CA ILE A 80 -4.31 -20.28 -11.24
C ILE A 80 -3.11 -21.22 -11.27
N ALA A 81 -3.31 -22.51 -10.96
CA ALA A 81 -2.25 -23.51 -10.98
C ALA A 81 -1.66 -23.67 -12.40
N GLU A 82 -2.52 -23.76 -13.41
CA GLU A 82 -2.13 -23.81 -14.82
C GLU A 82 -1.40 -22.53 -15.26
N GLY A 83 -1.96 -21.36 -14.96
CA GLY A 83 -1.38 -20.06 -15.35
C GLY A 83 -0.04 -19.75 -14.68
N LEU A 84 0.20 -20.28 -13.47
CA LEU A 84 1.42 -20.04 -12.71
C LEU A 84 2.42 -21.21 -12.75
N GLY A 85 2.09 -22.33 -13.40
CA GLY A 85 2.94 -23.52 -13.51
C GLY A 85 3.22 -24.21 -12.16
N ILE A 86 2.24 -24.23 -11.25
CA ILE A 86 2.36 -24.84 -9.90
C ILE A 86 1.21 -25.80 -9.63
N GLY A 87 1.31 -26.61 -8.56
CA GLY A 87 0.23 -27.53 -8.18
C GLY A 87 -0.97 -26.81 -7.56
N GLU A 88 -2.18 -27.32 -7.80
CA GLU A 88 -3.42 -26.78 -7.21
C GLU A 88 -3.39 -26.79 -5.66
N ALA A 89 -2.76 -27.81 -5.07
CA ALA A 89 -2.53 -27.85 -3.63
C ALA A 89 -1.65 -26.69 -3.13
N THR A 90 -0.64 -26.29 -3.91
CA THR A 90 0.22 -25.13 -3.62
C THR A 90 -0.57 -23.83 -3.70
N VAL A 91 -1.47 -23.70 -4.67
CA VAL A 91 -2.40 -22.54 -4.75
C VAL A 91 -3.30 -22.48 -3.53
N ARG A 92 -3.87 -23.60 -3.08
CA ARG A 92 -4.67 -23.66 -1.84
C ARG A 92 -3.88 -23.16 -0.63
N THR A 93 -2.62 -23.56 -0.51
CA THR A 93 -1.73 -23.08 0.56
C THR A 93 -1.51 -21.58 0.49
N HIS A 94 -1.20 -21.03 -0.70
CA HIS A 94 -1.05 -19.59 -0.87
C HIS A 94 -2.33 -18.83 -0.53
N VAL A 95 -3.50 -19.29 -0.97
CA VAL A 95 -4.79 -18.67 -0.62
C VAL A 95 -5.00 -18.67 0.89
N SER A 96 -4.73 -19.78 1.57
CA SER A 96 -4.83 -19.85 3.05
C SER A 96 -3.90 -18.85 3.74
N SER A 97 -2.64 -18.77 3.30
CA SER A 97 -1.67 -17.80 3.83
C SER A 97 -2.10 -16.36 3.58
N ILE A 98 -2.63 -16.05 2.40
CA ILE A 98 -3.17 -14.73 2.06
C ILE A 98 -4.32 -14.37 3.01
N LEU A 99 -5.29 -15.26 3.19
CA LEU A 99 -6.43 -15.00 4.09
C LEU A 99 -5.98 -14.69 5.52
N SER A 100 -5.03 -15.48 6.03
CA SER A 100 -4.45 -15.28 7.35
C SER A 100 -3.68 -13.95 7.46
N LYS A 101 -2.83 -13.63 6.48
CA LYS A 101 -2.02 -12.40 6.46
C LYS A 101 -2.84 -11.14 6.27
N LEU A 102 -3.94 -11.22 5.53
CA LEU A 102 -4.90 -10.12 5.34
C LEU A 102 -5.96 -10.04 6.44
N ASN A 103 -6.01 -11.04 7.34
CA ASN A 103 -7.01 -11.16 8.39
C ASN A 103 -8.46 -11.13 7.84
N VAL A 104 -8.70 -11.84 6.75
CA VAL A 104 -10.02 -11.97 6.10
C VAL A 104 -10.50 -13.42 6.09
N GLY A 105 -11.81 -13.63 6.19
CA GLY A 105 -12.42 -14.94 6.38
C GLY A 105 -12.82 -15.68 5.10
N SER A 106 -12.74 -15.04 3.93
CA SER A 106 -13.16 -15.67 2.67
C SER A 106 -12.41 -15.18 1.45
N ARG A 107 -12.40 -16.03 0.41
CA ARG A 107 -11.88 -15.71 -0.93
C ARG A 107 -12.48 -14.41 -1.48
N THR A 108 -13.79 -14.24 -1.34
CA THR A 108 -14.51 -13.05 -1.81
C THR A 108 -14.04 -11.79 -1.07
N GLN A 109 -13.83 -11.87 0.25
CA GLN A 109 -13.27 -10.76 1.01
C GLN A 109 -11.85 -10.42 0.57
N ALA A 110 -11.01 -11.43 0.27
CA ALA A 110 -9.67 -11.18 -0.26
C ALA A 110 -9.69 -10.54 -1.65
N ALA A 111 -10.58 -10.98 -2.54
CA ALA A 111 -10.78 -10.37 -3.85
C ALA A 111 -11.21 -8.90 -3.74
N LEU A 112 -12.23 -8.61 -2.91
CA LEU A 112 -12.69 -7.24 -2.65
C LEU A 112 -11.60 -6.37 -2.03
N TYR A 113 -10.80 -6.94 -1.12
CA TYR A 113 -9.64 -6.28 -0.54
C TYR A 113 -8.64 -5.88 -1.62
N ALA A 114 -8.26 -6.80 -2.51
CA ALA A 114 -7.32 -6.54 -3.60
C ALA A 114 -7.79 -5.43 -4.53
N LEU A 115 -9.09 -5.36 -4.84
CA LEU A 115 -9.68 -4.31 -5.67
C LEU A 115 -9.69 -2.95 -4.95
N ARG A 116 -10.07 -2.93 -3.67
CA ARG A 116 -10.14 -1.71 -2.86
C ARG A 116 -8.76 -1.06 -2.70
N GLU A 117 -7.73 -1.88 -2.50
CA GLU A 117 -6.35 -1.42 -2.30
C GLU A 117 -5.59 -1.22 -3.63
N GLY A 118 -6.26 -1.40 -4.79
CA GLY A 118 -5.64 -1.22 -6.11
C GLY A 118 -4.59 -2.27 -6.47
N LEU A 119 -4.55 -3.41 -5.75
CA LEU A 119 -3.63 -4.52 -6.01
C LEU A 119 -4.01 -5.33 -7.25
N ALA A 120 -5.29 -5.29 -7.62
CA ALA A 120 -5.86 -5.89 -8.82
C ALA A 120 -6.88 -4.93 -9.44
N SER A 121 -7.06 -5.02 -10.76
CA SER A 121 -8.12 -4.33 -11.49
C SER A 121 -9.07 -5.35 -12.09
N LEU A 122 -10.37 -5.04 -12.02
CA LEU A 122 -11.39 -5.64 -12.88
C LEU A 122 -11.30 -4.89 -14.22
N SER A 123 -10.47 -5.35 -15.12
CA SER A 123 -10.37 -4.80 -16.48
C SER A 123 -10.35 -5.97 -17.45
N ASP A 124 -11.22 -5.86 -18.46
CA ASP A 124 -11.76 -6.88 -19.40
C ASP A 124 -10.76 -7.86 -20.01
#